data_AF-D3UH33-F1
#
_entry.id   AF-D3UH33-F1
#
_cell.length_a   1.000
_cell.length_b   1.000
_cell.length_c   1.000
_cell.angle_alpha   90.00
_cell.angle_beta   90.00
_cell.angle_gamma   90.00
#
_symmetry.space_group_name_H-M   'P 1'
#
loop_
_entity.id
_entity.type
_entity.pdbx_description
1 polymer ?
#
loop_
_entity_poly.entity_id
_entity_poly.type
_entity_poly.pdbx_seq_one_letter_code
_entity_poly.pdbx_strand_id
1 'polypeptide(L)' 'MDYTEFSEKLKQLRITKGEFARMVDMNYHSIANWKSKGVPYWACVLLHHYEKSKKLDLLLDIIKQYDK' A
#
# COMPACT_ATOMS: atom_id res chain seq x y z
N MET A 1 0.79 -12.91 -2.44
CA MET A 1 -0.32 -12.15 -1.86
C MET A 1 -1.57 -12.53 -2.62
N ASP A 2 -2.56 -13.08 -1.95
CA ASP A 2 -3.90 -13.22 -2.51
C ASP A 2 -4.72 -11.93 -2.35
N TYR A 3 -5.96 -11.91 -2.85
CA TYR A 3 -6.81 -10.70 -2.77
C TYR A 3 -7.21 -10.32 -1.34
N THR A 4 -7.34 -11.31 -0.46
CA THR A 4 -7.68 -11.10 0.95
C THR A 4 -6.51 -10.43 1.65
N GLU A 5 -5.31 -10.97 1.49
CA GLU A 5 -4.06 -10.40 2.01
C GLU A 5 -3.84 -8.97 1.48
N PHE A 6 -4.12 -8.72 0.20
CA PHE A 6 -4.06 -7.38 -0.39
C PHE A 6 -5.05 -6.42 0.27
N SER A 7 -6.30 -6.85 0.44
CA SER A 7 -7.33 -6.00 1.06
C SER A 7 -7.01 -5.69 2.52
N GLU A 8 -6.47 -6.65 3.28
CA GLU A 8 -6.04 -6.42 4.66
C GLU A 8 -4.80 -5.53 4.73
N LYS A 9 -3.85 -5.68 3.80
CA LYS A 9 -2.67 -4.80 3.74
C LYS A 9 -3.05 -3.34 3.52
N LEU A 10 -4.01 -3.08 2.63
CA LEU A 10 -4.55 -1.73 2.41
C LEU A 10 -5.18 -1.16 3.68
N LYS A 11 -5.98 -1.95 4.42
CA LYS A 11 -6.55 -1.52 5.71
C LYS A 11 -5.49 -1.19 6.74
N GLN A 12 -4.47 -2.04 6.90
CA GLN A 12 -3.35 -1.81 7.81
C GLN A 12 -2.60 -0.51 7.50
N LEU A 13 -2.42 -0.20 6.21
CA LEU A 13 -1.77 1.02 5.74
C LEU A 13 -2.70 2.25 5.76
N ARG A 14 -3.97 2.07 6.14
CA ARG A 14 -5.04 3.07 6.10
C ARG A 14 -5.22 3.70 4.73
N ILE A 15 -5.20 2.86 3.69
CA ILE A 15 -5.40 3.26 2.29
C ILE A 15 -6.67 2.59 1.79
N THR A 16 -7.56 3.36 1.19
CA THR A 16 -8.73 2.83 0.49
C THR A 16 -8.32 2.27 -0.88
N LYS A 17 -9.11 1.33 -1.41
CA LYS A 17 -8.89 0.82 -2.78
C LYS A 17 -8.92 1.93 -3.85
N GLY A 18 -9.70 3.00 -3.63
CA GLY A 18 -9.74 4.16 -4.52
C GLY A 18 -8.47 5.01 -4.46
N GLU A 19 -7.91 5.21 -3.27
CA GLU A 19 -6.60 5.88 -3.12
C GLU A 19 -5.47 5.04 -3.72
N PHE A 20 -5.49 3.73 -3.49
CA PHE A 20 -4.54 2.83 -4.12
C PHE A 20 -4.66 2.88 -5.65
N ALA A 21 -5.88 2.88 -6.19
CA ALA A 21 -6.14 3.03 -7.63
C ALA A 21 -5.52 4.31 -8.21
N ARG A 22 -5.69 5.45 -7.51
CA ARG A 22 -5.03 6.71 -7.89
C ARG A 22 -3.51 6.64 -7.78
N MET A 23 -2.98 5.98 -6.75
CA MET A 23 -1.53 5.83 -6.53
C MET A 23 -0.82 5.10 -7.67
N VAL A 24 -1.50 4.11 -8.27
CA VAL A 24 -0.94 3.29 -9.36
C VAL A 24 -1.45 3.69 -10.74
N ASP A 25 -2.16 4.81 -10.83
CA ASP A 25 -2.83 5.30 -12.05
C ASP A 25 -3.66 4.22 -12.77
N MET A 26 -4.48 3.52 -11.99
CA MET A 26 -5.41 2.51 -12.50
C MET A 26 -6.85 2.89 -12.16
N ASN A 27 -7.78 2.43 -12.98
CA ASN A 27 -9.19 2.58 -12.66
C ASN A 27 -9.58 1.63 -11.49
N TYR A 28 -10.52 2.08 -10.66
CA TYR A 28 -11.00 1.32 -9.50
C TYR A 28 -11.55 -0.07 -9.88
N HIS A 29 -12.25 -0.17 -11.00
CA HIS A 29 -12.87 -1.42 -11.46
C HIS A 29 -11.83 -2.51 -11.79
N SER A 30 -10.68 -2.14 -12.35
CA SER A 30 -9.56 -3.03 -12.63
C SER A 30 -9.02 -3.63 -11.33
N ILE A 31 -8.87 -2.81 -10.29
CA ILE A 31 -8.41 -3.26 -8.98
C ILE A 31 -9.48 -4.12 -8.28
N ALA A 32 -10.75 -3.73 -8.40
CA ALA A 32 -11.85 -4.55 -7.87
C ALA A 32 -11.88 -5.94 -8.51
N ASN A 33 -11.56 -6.05 -9.80
CA ASN A 33 -11.53 -7.30 -10.55
C ASN A 33 -10.37 -8.24 -10.16
N TRP A 34 -9.37 -7.77 -9.40
CA TRP A 34 -8.30 -8.63 -8.88
C TRP A 34 -8.81 -9.72 -7.92
N LYS A 35 -10.03 -9.57 -7.39
CA LYS A 35 -10.68 -10.64 -6.63
C LYS A 35 -10.84 -11.92 -7.45
N SER A 36 -11.09 -11.76 -8.75
CA SER A 36 -11.31 -12.89 -9.69
C SER A 36 -10.09 -13.17 -10.57
N LYS A 37 -9.30 -12.14 -10.91
CA LYS A 37 -8.13 -12.26 -11.79
C LYS A 37 -6.81 -12.53 -11.05
N GLY A 38 -6.81 -12.43 -9.73
CA GLY A 38 -5.60 -12.48 -8.91
C GLY A 38 -4.94 -11.10 -8.79
N VAL A 39 -4.18 -10.93 -7.71
CA VAL A 39 -3.43 -9.71 -7.44
C VAL A 39 -2.10 -9.77 -8.22
N PRO A 40 -1.78 -8.76 -9.05
CA PRO A 40 -0.50 -8.72 -9.73
C PRO A 40 0.68 -8.72 -8.75
N TYR A 41 1.74 -9.45 -9.07
CA TYR A 41 2.91 -9.55 -8.20
C TYR A 41 3.55 -8.18 -7.90
N TRP A 42 3.58 -7.28 -8.88
CA TRP A 42 4.11 -5.93 -8.70
C TRP A 42 3.36 -5.13 -7.63
N ALA A 43 2.04 -5.35 -7.46
CA ALA A 43 1.26 -4.67 -6.42
C ALA A 43 1.70 -5.12 -5.02
N CYS A 44 2.13 -6.38 -4.89
CA CYS A 44 2.69 -6.93 -3.66
C CYS A 44 4.01 -6.24 -3.32
N VAL A 45 4.91 -6.13 -4.32
CA VAL A 45 6.22 -5.49 -4.17
C VAL A 45 6.07 -4.01 -3.84
N LEU A 46 5.16 -3.32 -4.53
CA LEU A 46 4.87 -1.91 -4.29
C LEU A 46 4.41 -1.67 -2.84
N LEU A 47 3.41 -2.43 -2.35
CA LEU A 47 2.90 -2.26 -1.00
C LEU A 47 3.95 -2.58 0.08
N HIS A 48 4.84 -3.54 -0.18
CA HIS A 48 5.97 -3.86 0.71
C HIS A 48 6.94 -2.68 0.85
N HIS A 49 7.35 -2.07 -0.26
CA HIS A 49 8.24 -0.91 -0.24
C HIS A 49 7.56 0.35 0.29
N TYR A 50 6.28 0.52 -0.02
CA TYR A 50 5.48 1.62 0.50
C TYR A 50 5.38 1.58 2.04
N GLU A 51 5.12 0.41 2.62
CA GLU A 51 5.11 0.24 4.07
C GLU A 51 6.47 0.59 4.69
N LYS A 52 7.55 0.08 4.11
CA LYS A 52 8.91 0.38 4.57
C LYS A 52 9.22 1.86 4.53
N SER A 53 8.81 2.54 3.46
CA SER A 53 9.02 4.00 3.29
C SER A 53 8.26 4.77 4.37
N LYS A 54 6.98 4.46 4.61
CA LYS A 54 6.21 5.08 5.71
C LYS A 54 6.85 4.89 7.08
N LYS A 55 7.39 3.69 7.36
CA LYS A 55 8.08 3.43 8.63
C LYS A 55 9.36 4.25 8.76
N LEU A 56 10.11 4.40 7.67
CA LEU A 56 11.30 5.24 7.64
C LEU A 56 10.95 6.71 7.91
N ASP A 57 9.92 7.24 7.25
CA ASP A 57 9.48 8.63 7.47
C ASP A 57 9.14 8.88 8.94
N LEU A 58 8.40 7.95 9.56
CA LEU A 58 8.09 8.01 10.99
C LEU A 58 9.34 8.00 11.86
N LEU A 59 10.31 7.13 11.57
CA LEU A 59 11.57 7.07 12.32
C LEU A 59 12.38 8.35 12.19
N LEU A 60 12.47 8.92 10.97
CA LEU A 60 13.15 10.18 10.73
C LEU A 60 12.50 11.33 11.51
N ASP A 61 11.17 11.37 11.54
CA ASP A 61 10.43 12.38 12.29
C ASP A 61 10.58 12.24 13.81
N ILE A 62 10.76 11.01 14.31
CA ILE A 62 11.13 10.77 15.72
C ILE A 62 12.55 11.27 15.97
N ILE A 63 13.52 10.90 15.13
CA ILE A 63 14.94 11.29 15.31
C ILE A 63 15.09 12.82 15.31
N LYS A 64 14.41 13.52 14.40
CA LYS A 64 14.42 15.01 14.36
C LYS A 64 13.98 15.66 15.67
N GLN A 65 13.15 15.01 16.48
CA GLN A 65 12.73 15.55 17.78
C GLN A 65 13.84 15.53 18.82
N TYR A 66 14.86 14.67 18.63
CA TYR A 66 16.00 14.51 19.53
C TYR A 66 17.27 15.20 19.02
N ASP A 67 17.28 15.71 17.78
CA ASP A 67 18.40 16.44 17.16
C ASP A 67 18.47 17.90 17.65
N LYS A 68 18.44 18.08 18.98
CA LYS A 68 18.60 19.36 19.68
C LYS A 68 20.05 19.67 20.00
#